data_AF-A0A1V2RU72-F1
#
_entry.id   AF-A0A1V2RU72-F1
#
_cell.length_a   1.000
_cell.length_b   1.000
_cell.length_c   1.000
_cell.angle_alpha   90.00
_cell.angle_beta   90.00
_cell.angle_gamma   90.00
#
_symmetry.space_group_name_H-M   'P 1'
#
loop_
_entity.id
_entity.type
_entity.pdbx_description
1 polymer ?
#
loop_
_entity_poly.entity_id
_entity_poly.type
_entity_poly.pdbx_seq_one_letter_code
_entity_poly.pdbx_strand_id
1 'polypeptide(L)'
;MTGPAWDACWSTLPAAPGAALWDSSPQLTAARHLPLFRDHADPLLPLVDIGCGNGRQTQWLAPHFRRVIGLDIAESAVELAAASAAGCRPPTPRPRRSSRACTTPRPSPKAVCAAF
;
A
#
# COMPACT_ATOMS: atom_id res chain seq x y z
N MET A 1 3.32 -19.16 5.93
CA MET A 1 3.85 -18.39 4.77
C MET A 1 4.82 -17.35 5.32
N THR A 2 6.02 -17.23 4.75
CA THR A 2 7.10 -16.39 5.30
C THR A 2 7.44 -15.24 4.34
N GLY A 3 7.99 -14.15 4.85
CA GLY A 3 8.44 -13.00 4.05
C GLY A 3 9.42 -13.35 2.92
N PRO A 4 10.47 -14.17 3.16
CA PRO A 4 11.45 -14.51 2.12
C PRO A 4 10.86 -15.22 0.90
N ALA A 5 9.82 -16.05 1.07
CA ALA A 5 9.20 -16.73 -0.06
C ALA A 5 8.44 -15.75 -0.97
N TRP A 6 7.77 -14.77 -0.39
CA TRP A 6 7.09 -13.71 -1.14
C TRP A 6 8.09 -12.76 -1.80
N ASP A 7 9.18 -12.44 -1.11
CA ASP A 7 10.24 -11.59 -1.66
C ASP A 7 10.95 -12.25 -2.85
N ALA A 8 11.24 -13.56 -2.76
CA ALA A 8 11.78 -14.32 -3.88
C ALA A 8 10.82 -14.36 -5.09
N CYS A 9 9.50 -14.43 -4.83
CA CYS A 9 8.52 -14.35 -5.91
C CYS A 9 8.54 -12.98 -6.58
N TRP A 10 8.46 -11.89 -5.81
CA TRP A 10 8.43 -10.53 -6.35
C TRP A 10 9.71 -10.15 -7.10
N SER A 11 10.87 -10.53 -6.57
CA SER A 11 12.19 -10.25 -7.19
C SER A 11 12.45 -11.01 -8.49
N THR A 12 11.71 -12.09 -8.77
CA THR A 12 11.90 -12.90 -9.99
C THR A 12 10.86 -12.61 -11.08
N LEU A 13 9.80 -11.86 -10.76
CA LEU A 13 8.79 -11.48 -11.73
C LEU A 13 9.30 -10.37 -12.67
N PRO A 14 8.92 -10.40 -13.95
CA PRO A 14 9.14 -9.25 -14.83
C PRO A 14 8.51 -7.98 -14.27
N ALA A 15 9.19 -6.85 -14.41
CA ALA A 15 8.65 -5.53 -14.08
C ALA A 15 7.64 -5.05 -15.15
N ALA A 16 6.58 -5.83 -15.37
CA ALA A 16 5.53 -5.58 -16.35
C ALA A 16 4.15 -5.70 -15.69
N PRO A 17 3.17 -4.87 -16.09
CA PRO A 17 1.79 -5.00 -15.59
C PRO A 17 1.22 -6.40 -15.85
N GLY A 18 0.66 -7.02 -14.82
CA GLY A 18 0.05 -8.36 -14.90
C GLY A 18 1.07 -9.51 -14.87
N ALA A 19 2.34 -9.25 -14.57
CA ALA A 19 3.35 -10.30 -14.45
C ALA A 19 3.06 -11.27 -13.30
N ALA A 20 2.57 -10.76 -12.17
CA ALA A 20 2.03 -11.59 -11.10
C ALA A 20 0.61 -12.03 -11.43
N LEU A 21 0.26 -13.28 -11.14
CA LEU A 21 -1.11 -13.81 -11.33
C LEU A 21 -2.19 -12.93 -10.66
N TRP A 22 -1.85 -12.34 -9.51
CA TRP A 22 -2.73 -11.46 -8.73
C TRP A 22 -2.64 -9.98 -9.10
N ASP A 23 -1.74 -9.56 -10.01
CA ASP A 23 -1.60 -8.16 -10.44
C ASP A 23 -2.66 -7.76 -11.49
N SER A 24 -3.92 -7.85 -11.08
CA SER A 24 -5.07 -7.46 -11.90
C SER A 24 -5.19 -5.94 -12.03
N SER A 25 -5.77 -5.50 -13.15
CA SER A 25 -6.15 -4.09 -13.34
C SER A 25 -7.08 -3.61 -12.21
N PRO A 26 -6.90 -2.39 -11.67
CA PRO A 26 -7.80 -1.84 -10.65
C PRO A 26 -9.26 -1.77 -11.07
N GLN A 27 -9.54 -1.66 -12.37
CA GLN A 27 -10.90 -1.66 -12.92
C GLN A 27 -11.62 -3.01 -12.70
N LEU A 28 -10.88 -4.10 -12.53
CA LEU A 28 -11.41 -5.44 -12.24
C LEU A 28 -11.44 -5.74 -10.73
N THR A 29 -10.75 -4.96 -9.91
CA THR A 29 -10.57 -5.20 -8.47
C THR A 29 -11.01 -3.98 -7.65
N ALA A 30 -10.10 -3.04 -7.32
CA ALA A 30 -10.39 -1.95 -6.39
C ALA A 30 -11.61 -1.09 -6.81
N ALA A 31 -11.83 -0.85 -8.10
CA ALA A 31 -13.00 -0.15 -8.61
C ALA A 31 -14.33 -0.87 -8.32
N ARG A 32 -14.31 -2.21 -8.32
CA ARG A 32 -15.48 -3.03 -8.01
C ARG A 32 -15.67 -3.22 -6.51
N HIS A 33 -14.57 -3.22 -5.75
CA HIS A 33 -14.61 -3.43 -4.30
C HIS A 33 -14.94 -2.15 -3.54
N LEU A 34 -14.50 -0.96 -3.99
CA LEU A 34 -14.72 0.30 -3.28
C LEU A 34 -16.20 0.55 -2.94
N PRO A 35 -17.17 0.36 -3.86
CA PRO A 35 -18.59 0.50 -3.53
C PRO A 35 -19.09 -0.42 -2.41
N LEU A 36 -18.42 -1.56 -2.17
CA LEU A 36 -18.83 -2.54 -1.15
C LEU A 36 -18.44 -2.13 0.26
N PHE A 37 -17.40 -1.30 0.43
CA PHE A 37 -16.89 -0.93 1.75
C PHE A 37 -16.84 0.57 2.03
N ARG A 38 -16.98 1.43 1.02
CA ARG A 38 -16.87 2.89 1.20
C ARG A 38 -17.89 3.46 2.20
N ASP A 39 -19.07 2.87 2.31
CA ASP A 39 -20.11 3.33 3.24
C ASP A 39 -19.85 2.84 4.69
N HIS A 40 -18.86 1.96 4.86
CA HIS A 40 -18.41 1.41 6.14
C HIS A 40 -17.04 1.95 6.57
N ALA A 41 -16.44 2.85 5.79
CA ALA A 41 -15.13 3.44 6.05
C ALA A 41 -15.22 4.97 6.04
N ASP A 42 -14.68 5.64 7.06
CA ASP A 42 -14.55 7.09 7.05
C ASP A 42 -13.41 7.50 6.10
N PRO A 43 -13.69 8.19 4.97
CA PRO A 43 -12.67 8.60 4.01
C PRO A 43 -11.67 9.62 4.58
N LEU A 44 -11.96 10.23 5.74
CA LEU A 44 -11.04 11.14 6.43
C LEU A 44 -10.01 10.42 7.29
N LEU A 45 -10.18 9.11 7.53
CA LEU A 45 -9.21 8.26 8.21
C LEU A 45 -8.25 7.60 7.19
N PRO A 46 -7.04 7.22 7.61
CA PRO A 46 -6.12 6.48 6.75
C PRO A 46 -6.67 5.10 6.38
N LEU A 47 -6.60 4.73 5.11
CA LEU A 47 -6.81 3.35 4.65
C LEU A 47 -5.47 2.60 4.68
N VAL A 48 -5.47 1.37 5.19
CA VAL A 48 -4.30 0.48 5.18
C VAL A 48 -4.56 -0.68 4.22
N ASP A 49 -3.73 -0.80 3.20
CA ASP A 49 -3.74 -1.88 2.21
C ASP A 49 -2.69 -2.92 2.60
N ILE A 50 -3.14 -4.07 3.12
CA ILE A 50 -2.28 -5.14 3.67
C ILE A 50 -2.03 -6.19 2.59
N GLY A 51 -0.77 -6.44 2.27
CA GLY A 51 -0.37 -7.20 1.09
C GLY A 51 -0.48 -6.36 -0.18
N CYS A 52 0.00 -5.11 -0.12
CA CYS A 52 -0.18 -4.14 -1.20
C CYS A 52 0.54 -4.52 -2.50
N GLY A 53 1.49 -5.47 -2.45
CA GLY A 53 2.28 -5.89 -3.59
C GLY A 53 3.04 -4.71 -4.21
N ASN A 54 3.00 -4.64 -5.54
CA ASN A 54 3.53 -3.52 -6.34
C ASN A 54 2.74 -2.20 -6.20
N GLY A 55 1.78 -2.11 -5.29
CA GLY A 55 1.04 -0.88 -4.98
C GLY A 55 -0.04 -0.48 -5.99
N ARG A 56 -0.34 -1.31 -7.00
CA ARG A 56 -1.26 -0.93 -8.09
C ARG A 56 -2.69 -0.63 -7.61
N GLN A 57 -3.18 -1.41 -6.65
CA GLN A 57 -4.49 -1.17 -6.02
C GLN A 57 -4.43 0.01 -5.06
N THR A 58 -3.35 0.10 -4.28
CA THR A 58 -3.08 1.18 -3.33
C THR A 58 -3.11 2.55 -4.00
N GLN A 59 -2.45 2.69 -5.15
CA GLN A 59 -2.42 3.92 -5.94
C GLN A 59 -3.80 4.28 -6.49
N TRP A 60 -4.58 3.29 -6.93
CA TRP A 60 -5.94 3.54 -7.41
C TRP A 60 -6.88 3.98 -6.27
N LEU A 61 -6.68 3.48 -5.05
CA LEU A 61 -7.45 3.86 -3.86
C LEU A 61 -7.08 5.24 -3.32
N ALA A 62 -5.87 5.74 -3.59
CA ALA A 62 -5.34 7.00 -3.05
C ALA A 62 -6.27 8.22 -3.23
N PRO A 63 -6.95 8.43 -4.38
CA PRO A 63 -7.87 9.56 -4.55
C PRO A 63 -9.16 9.47 -3.72
N HIS A 64 -9.49 8.32 -3.14
CA HIS A 64 -10.75 8.08 -2.42
C HIS A 64 -10.66 8.25 -0.91
N PHE A 65 -9.43 8.27 -0.37
CA PHE A 65 -9.17 8.39 1.06
C PHE A 65 -8.18 9.52 1.31
N ARG A 66 -8.23 10.13 2.50
CA ARG A 66 -7.31 11.21 2.88
C ARG A 66 -5.83 10.78 2.82
N ARG A 67 -5.56 9.51 3.05
CA ARG A 67 -4.22 8.89 3.00
C ARG A 67 -4.38 7.39 2.80
N VAL A 68 -3.56 6.79 1.94
CA VAL A 68 -3.47 5.34 1.82
C VAL A 68 -2.06 4.88 2.16
N ILE A 69 -1.98 3.82 2.96
CA ILE A 69 -0.71 3.22 3.40
C ILE A 69 -0.68 1.80 2.86
N GLY A 70 0.22 1.53 1.92
CA GLY A 70 0.50 0.18 1.45
C GLY A 70 1.50 -0.50 2.37
N LEU A 71 1.19 -1.72 2.78
CA LEU A 71 2.04 -2.58 3.61
C LEU A 71 2.23 -3.92 2.90
N ASP A 72 3.48 -4.34 2.71
CA ASP A 72 3.78 -5.70 2.25
C ASP A 72 4.89 -6.34 3.11
N ILE A 73 4.91 -7.66 3.14
CA ILE A 73 5.94 -8.47 3.80
C ILE A 73 7.17 -8.67 2.91
N ALA A 74 7.03 -8.49 1.59
CA ALA A 74 8.10 -8.55 0.61
C ALA A 74 8.70 -7.16 0.37
N GLU A 75 10.00 -7.00 0.60
CA GLU A 75 10.71 -5.72 0.43
C GLU A 75 10.75 -5.31 -1.04
N SER A 76 11.06 -6.26 -1.93
CA SER A 76 11.03 -6.08 -3.39
C SER A 76 9.67 -5.62 -3.92
N ALA A 77 8.55 -6.05 -3.32
CA ALA A 77 7.22 -5.58 -3.69
C ALA A 77 7.05 -4.09 -3.36
N VAL A 78 7.50 -3.68 -2.17
CA VAL A 78 7.39 -2.29 -1.71
C VAL A 78 8.32 -1.37 -2.49
N GLU A 79 9.49 -1.85 -2.91
CA GLU A 79 10.38 -1.11 -3.82
C GLU A 79 9.67 -0.81 -5.16
N LEU A 80 9.01 -1.81 -5.77
CA LEU A 80 8.21 -1.63 -6.99
C LEU A 80 7.05 -0.64 -6.76
N ALA A 81 6.40 -0.73 -5.60
CA ALA A 81 5.31 0.15 -5.21
C ALA A 81 5.78 1.60 -5.05
N ALA A 82 6.92 1.82 -4.40
CA ALA A 82 7.52 3.14 -4.22
C ALA A 82 7.99 3.75 -5.54
N ALA A 83 8.59 2.95 -6.43
CA ALA A 83 8.98 3.40 -7.77
C ALA A 83 7.77 3.88 -8.59
N SER A 84 6.64 3.18 -8.48
CA SER A 84 5.38 3.56 -9.12
C SER A 84 4.73 4.80 -8.50
N ALA A 85 4.98 5.04 -7.20
CA ALA A 85 4.49 6.20 -6.45
C ALA A 85 5.29 7.48 -6.70
N ALA A 86 6.54 7.40 -7.16
CA ALA A 86 7.45 8.55 -7.28
C ALA A 86 6.95 9.66 -8.25
N GLY A 87 5.95 9.38 -9.09
CA GLY A 87 5.23 10.39 -9.89
C GLY A 87 4.08 11.09 -9.16
N CYS A 88 3.68 10.63 -7.98
CA CYS A 88 2.62 11.17 -7.14
C CYS A 88 3.24 11.92 -5.95
N ARG A 89 3.15 13.25 -5.93
CA ARG A 89 3.66 14.04 -4.81
C ARG A 89 2.70 13.86 -3.61
N PRO A 90 3.15 13.33 -2.47
CA PRO A 90 2.28 13.21 -1.30
C PRO A 90 1.90 14.62 -0.80
N PRO A 91 0.66 14.82 -0.31
CA PRO A 91 0.31 16.06 0.36
C PRO A 91 1.21 16.26 1.57
N THR A 92 1.64 17.50 1.82
CA THR A 92 2.50 17.82 2.95
C THR A 92 1.85 17.35 4.25
N PRO A 93 2.58 16.62 5.11
CA PRO A 93 2.01 16.17 6.38
C PRO A 93 1.63 17.41 7.19
N ARG A 94 0.35 17.57 7.51
CA ARG A 94 -0.08 18.57 8.50
C ARG A 94 0.60 18.23 9.83
N PRO A 95 1.07 19.24 10.60
CA PRO A 95 1.64 19.00 11.91
C PRO A 95 0.64 18.21 12.75
N ARG A 96 1.10 17.11 13.35
CA ARG A 96 0.30 16.34 14.31
C ARG A 96 -0.14 17.31 15.41
N ARG A 97 -1.45 17.46 15.63
CA ARG A 97 -1.93 18.01 16.92
C ARG A 97 -1.34 17.12 18.00
N SER A 98 -0.65 17.73 18.95
CA SER A 98 0.12 17.06 19.99
C SER A 98 -0.79 16.23 20.91
N SER A 99 -1.02 14.98 20.56
CA SER A 99 -1.42 13.94 21.51
C SER A 99 -0.15 13.26 22.01
N ARG A 100 0.05 13.30 23.33
CA ARG A 100 1.11 12.68 24.15
C ARG A 100 1.84 11.52 23.47
N ALA A 101 3.18 11.57 23.56
CA ALA A 101 4.09 10.53 23.09
C ALA A 101 3.71 9.16 23.69
N CYS A 102 3.11 8.30 22.86
CA CYS A 102 3.05 6.88 23.10
C CYS A 102 4.36 6.31 22.55
N THR A 103 5.34 6.11 23.43
CA THR A 103 6.59 5.41 23.15
C THR A 103 6.29 3.91 22.99
N THR A 104 5.80 3.51 21.81
CA THR A 104 5.78 2.09 21.44
C THR A 104 7.12 1.70 20.82
N PRO A 105 7.67 0.51 21.16
CA PRO A 105 8.93 0.04 20.60
C PRO A 105 8.82 -0.12 19.07
N ARG A 106 9.92 0.18 18.37
CA ARG A 106 10.04 0.07 16.92
C ARG A 106 9.70 -1.38 16.51
N PRO A 107 8.70 -1.64 15.65
CA PRO A 107 8.38 -2.99 15.24
C PRO A 107 9.57 -3.60 14.50
N SER A 108 9.78 -4.90 14.68
CA SER A 108 10.75 -5.69 13.92
C SER A 108 10.45 -5.59 12.41
N PRO A 109 11.47 -5.60 11.54
CA PRO A 109 11.41 -5.04 10.17
C PRO A 109 10.73 -5.96 9.15
N LYS A 110 9.70 -6.71 9.55
CA LYS A 110 9.11 -7.73 8.67
C LYS A 110 8.12 -7.16 7.66
N ALA A 111 7.66 -5.93 7.82
CA ALA A 111 6.69 -5.32 6.93
C ALA A 111 7.18 -3.93 6.54
N VAL A 112 7.26 -3.67 5.24
CA VAL A 112 7.77 -2.42 4.65
C VAL A 112 6.56 -1.60 4.17
N CYS A 113 6.62 -0.27 4.34
CA CYS A 113 5.50 0.61 4.03
C CYS A 113 5.81 1.54 2.87
N ALA A 114 4.86 1.70 1.94
CA ALA A 114 4.82 2.81 0.98
C ALA A 114 3.61 3.71 1.27
N ALA A 115 3.79 5.02 1.19
CA ALA A 115 2.74 6.01 1.41
C ALA A 115 2.29 6.61 0.07
N PHE A 116 0.98 6.59 -0.16
CA PHE A 116 0.32 7.07 -1.38
C PHE A 116 -0.70 8.17 -1.05
#